data_AF-A0A252E6Z6-F1
#
_entry.id   AF-A0A252E6Z6-F1
#
_cell.length_a   1.000
_cell.length_b   1.000
_cell.length_c   1.000
_cell.angle_alpha   90.00
_cell.angle_beta   90.00
_cell.angle_gamma   90.00
#
_symmetry.space_group_name_H-M   'P 1'
#
loop_
_entity.id
_entity.type
_entity.pdbx_description
1 polymer ?
#
loop_
_entity_poly.entity_id
_entity_poly.type
_entity_poly.pdbx_seq_one_letter_code
_entity_poly.pdbx_strand_id
1 'polypeptide(L)'
;MTKTNDARLHRAQCSLEGLSVGDAFGERFFLHPDVVETLVSARAIPASPWSYTDDTQMALSIVSILREYGEINQDKLAESFAKQYDSDRGYGAATSGLLAQIRNGKPWQQEVVTLFNGQGSYGNGAAMRVAPVGAFFAEDLDLVVTQAVKSAEITHTHPEAIAGAIAVAVAAALAWRLKDFLPTQQEFLNQVLLYVPDSEVSSKIRLARDLSANIPVHSAVAVLGNGTKVSAQDTVPFALWCAAQQLDNYEAALWLTVSGLGDRDTTCAIAGGIVAMSTGLEGIPTDWLKAREPLPNWEAETITLFRPTGPKELALIKESGDREFPPRLPEQPIFYPVLNEEYASQIARDWNAANADTGYIGYVTRFQVRADFLSRYSIKTVGASIHQEYWIPAQDLPEFNRNIVGLIEVVAEFRQ
;
A
#
# COMPACT_ATOMS: atom_id res chain seq x y z
N MET A 1 8.83 13.07 -5.51
CA MET A 1 7.69 12.71 -4.63
C MET A 1 7.58 13.71 -3.48
N THR A 2 6.68 14.68 -3.60
CA THR A 2 6.46 15.79 -2.65
C THR A 2 6.15 15.31 -1.22
N LYS A 3 6.36 16.15 -0.19
CA LYS A 3 5.99 15.85 1.22
C LYS A 3 4.56 15.33 1.38
N THR A 4 3.65 15.73 0.49
CA THR A 4 2.27 15.27 0.43
C THR A 4 2.15 13.80 0.05
N ASN A 5 2.94 13.30 -0.91
CA ASN A 5 2.93 11.88 -1.28
C ASN A 5 3.50 11.00 -0.16
N ASP A 6 4.49 11.48 0.59
CA ASP A 6 5.04 10.73 1.73
C ASP A 6 3.98 10.57 2.83
N ALA A 7 3.25 11.63 3.17
CA ALA A 7 2.15 11.55 4.14
C ALA A 7 1.01 10.61 3.68
N ARG A 8 0.64 10.66 2.39
CA ARG A 8 -0.34 9.74 1.78
C ARG A 8 0.12 8.28 1.87
N LEU A 9 1.39 8.03 1.57
CA LEU A 9 1.96 6.70 1.63
C LEU A 9 2.01 6.15 3.05
N HIS A 10 2.42 6.95 4.04
CA HIS A 10 2.40 6.54 5.45
C HIS A 10 1.01 6.11 5.92
N ARG A 11 -0.06 6.80 5.47
CA ARG A 11 -1.43 6.39 5.78
C ARG A 11 -1.79 5.06 5.13
N ALA A 12 -1.46 4.87 3.86
CA ALA A 12 -1.69 3.60 3.17
C ALA A 12 -0.95 2.44 3.85
N GLN A 13 0.29 2.67 4.31
CA GLN A 13 1.05 1.70 5.08
C GLN A 13 0.41 1.41 6.44
N CYS A 14 -0.06 2.42 7.17
CA CYS A 14 -0.79 2.24 8.42
C CYS A 14 -2.06 1.36 8.24
N SER A 15 -2.84 1.63 7.19
CA SER A 15 -4.00 0.81 6.85
C SER A 15 -3.59 -0.62 6.47
N LEU A 16 -2.50 -0.80 5.74
CA LEU A 16 -1.96 -2.11 5.36
C LEU A 16 -1.49 -2.91 6.58
N GLU A 17 -0.83 -2.29 7.55
CA GLU A 17 -0.45 -2.94 8.82
C GLU A 17 -1.71 -3.45 9.55
N GLY A 18 -2.74 -2.59 9.67
CA GLY A 18 -4.03 -2.96 10.24
C GLY A 18 -4.77 -4.05 9.48
N LEU A 19 -4.76 -4.00 8.16
CA LEU A 19 -5.38 -5.01 7.31
C LEU A 19 -4.66 -6.36 7.49
N SER A 20 -3.33 -6.36 7.43
CA SER A 20 -2.55 -7.59 7.44
C SER A 20 -2.51 -8.31 8.79
N VAL A 21 -2.58 -7.57 9.89
CA VAL A 21 -2.78 -8.17 11.21
C VAL A 21 -4.21 -8.74 11.30
N GLY A 22 -5.21 -8.05 10.76
CA GLY A 22 -6.59 -8.52 10.70
C GLY A 22 -6.75 -9.83 9.92
N ASP A 23 -6.24 -9.87 8.69
CA ASP A 23 -6.13 -11.05 7.83
C ASP A 23 -5.50 -12.22 8.61
N ALA A 24 -4.24 -12.07 9.01
CA ALA A 24 -3.50 -13.17 9.62
C ALA A 24 -4.10 -13.62 10.96
N PHE A 25 -4.70 -12.71 11.72
CA PHE A 25 -5.45 -13.04 12.93
C PHE A 25 -6.69 -13.87 12.60
N GLY A 26 -7.52 -13.41 11.65
CA GLY A 26 -8.75 -14.08 11.24
C GLY A 26 -8.50 -15.50 10.72
N GLU A 27 -7.41 -15.67 9.95
CA GLU A 27 -6.96 -16.97 9.42
C GLU A 27 -6.71 -17.99 10.53
N ARG A 28 -6.27 -17.57 11.72
CA ARG A 28 -6.04 -18.49 12.85
C ARG A 28 -7.31 -19.13 13.40
N PHE A 29 -8.47 -18.62 13.03
CA PHE A 29 -9.75 -19.08 13.53
C PHE A 29 -10.52 -19.97 12.56
N PHE A 30 -9.93 -20.44 11.46
CA PHE A 30 -10.49 -21.54 10.64
C PHE A 30 -10.42 -22.91 11.35
N LEU A 31 -11.12 -23.00 12.48
CA LEU A 31 -11.27 -24.17 13.34
C LEU A 31 -12.76 -24.54 13.48
N HIS A 32 -13.02 -25.67 14.15
CA HIS A 32 -14.39 -26.07 14.49
C HIS A 32 -15.09 -24.97 15.33
N PRO A 33 -16.37 -24.64 15.05
CA PRO A 33 -17.07 -23.52 15.70
C PRO A 33 -17.00 -23.51 17.23
N ASP A 34 -17.21 -24.66 17.90
CA ASP A 34 -17.15 -24.76 19.37
C ASP A 34 -15.76 -24.38 19.95
N VAL A 35 -14.70 -24.70 19.21
CA VAL A 35 -13.33 -24.33 19.59
C VAL A 35 -13.15 -22.84 19.44
N VAL A 36 -13.60 -22.27 18.31
CA VAL A 36 -13.55 -20.82 18.06
C VAL A 36 -14.33 -20.06 19.13
N GLU A 37 -15.55 -20.49 19.46
CA GLU A 37 -16.37 -19.84 20.49
C GLU A 37 -15.66 -19.83 21.86
N THR A 38 -14.99 -20.92 22.22
CA THR A 38 -14.19 -20.99 23.45
C THR A 38 -13.01 -20.02 23.42
N LEU A 39 -12.27 -19.98 22.31
CA LEU A 39 -11.12 -19.08 22.15
C LEU A 39 -11.54 -17.61 22.16
N VAL A 40 -12.61 -17.27 21.45
CA VAL A 40 -13.18 -15.91 21.38
C VAL A 40 -13.69 -15.48 22.75
N SER A 41 -14.42 -16.34 23.46
CA SER A 41 -14.94 -16.04 24.80
C SER A 41 -13.81 -15.78 25.80
N ALA A 42 -12.71 -16.53 25.68
CA ALA A 42 -11.53 -16.36 26.52
C ALA A 42 -10.56 -15.26 26.04
N ARG A 43 -10.81 -14.65 24.87
CA ARG A 43 -9.84 -13.82 24.14
C ARG A 43 -8.45 -14.46 24.06
N ALA A 44 -8.43 -15.77 23.79
CA ALA A 44 -7.22 -16.56 23.74
C ALA A 44 -6.43 -16.25 22.46
N ILE A 45 -5.30 -15.56 22.60
CA ILE A 45 -4.42 -15.18 21.49
C ILE A 45 -3.86 -16.45 20.82
N PRO A 46 -4.04 -16.63 19.49
CA PRO A 46 -3.50 -17.80 18.79
C PRO A 46 -1.97 -17.87 18.82
N ALA A 47 -1.42 -19.09 18.78
CA ALA A 47 0.03 -19.28 18.72
C ALA A 47 0.63 -18.68 17.43
N SER A 48 1.74 -17.95 17.56
CA SER A 48 2.57 -17.45 16.47
C SER A 48 3.37 -18.57 15.78
N PRO A 49 3.77 -18.42 14.51
CA PRO A 49 3.51 -17.28 13.62
C PRO A 49 2.10 -17.30 13.01
N TRP A 50 1.59 -16.14 12.60
CA TRP A 50 0.35 -15.98 11.86
C TRP A 50 0.68 -15.59 10.41
N SER A 51 0.53 -16.52 9.48
CA SER A 51 0.66 -16.23 8.05
C SER A 51 -0.54 -15.43 7.57
N TYR A 52 -0.28 -14.43 6.73
CA TYR A 52 -1.34 -13.69 6.03
C TYR A 52 -1.77 -14.43 4.74
N THR A 53 -2.96 -14.13 4.23
CA THR A 53 -3.56 -14.76 3.04
C THR A 53 -3.46 -13.87 1.79
N ASP A 54 -4.28 -14.14 0.77
CA ASP A 54 -4.34 -13.37 -0.45
C ASP A 54 -4.83 -11.93 -0.23
N ASP A 55 -5.58 -11.67 0.84
CA ASP A 55 -6.00 -10.35 1.29
C ASP A 55 -4.81 -9.39 1.41
N THR A 56 -3.86 -9.75 2.27
CA THR A 56 -2.61 -8.99 2.44
C THR A 56 -1.76 -9.04 1.19
N GLN A 57 -1.64 -10.21 0.54
CA GLN A 57 -0.78 -10.35 -0.64
C GLN A 57 -1.20 -9.40 -1.77
N MET A 58 -2.50 -9.21 -1.98
CA MET A 58 -3.03 -8.25 -2.95
C MET A 58 -2.97 -6.80 -2.42
N ALA A 59 -3.21 -6.56 -1.12
CA ALA A 59 -3.06 -5.23 -0.55
C ALA A 59 -1.62 -4.69 -0.65
N LEU A 60 -0.61 -5.57 -0.53
CA LEU A 60 0.80 -5.24 -0.78
C LEU A 60 1.03 -4.71 -2.20
N SER A 61 0.45 -5.37 -3.22
CA SER A 61 0.52 -4.89 -4.59
C SER A 61 -0.13 -3.50 -4.76
N ILE A 62 -1.25 -3.24 -4.07
CA ILE A 62 -1.89 -1.91 -4.08
C ILE A 62 -0.94 -0.84 -3.52
N VAL A 63 -0.38 -1.06 -2.32
CA VAL A 63 0.54 -0.08 -1.70
C VAL A 63 1.79 0.13 -2.56
N SER A 64 2.31 -0.92 -3.21
CA SER A 64 3.42 -0.80 -4.16
C SER A 64 3.10 0.15 -5.31
N ILE A 65 1.91 0.02 -5.89
CA ILE A 65 1.48 0.84 -7.03
C ILE A 65 1.23 2.29 -6.60
N LEU A 66 0.58 2.50 -5.45
CA LEU A 66 0.39 3.84 -4.89
C LEU A 66 1.73 4.53 -4.60
N ARG A 67 2.72 3.79 -4.08
CA ARG A 67 4.06 4.30 -3.84
C ARG A 67 4.75 4.76 -5.11
N GLU A 68 4.69 3.95 -6.17
CA GLU A 68 5.43 4.21 -7.40
C GLU A 68 4.75 5.26 -8.29
N TYR A 69 3.43 5.18 -8.42
CA TYR A 69 2.66 5.97 -9.38
C TYR A 69 1.86 7.10 -8.75
N GLY A 70 1.66 7.10 -7.43
CA GLY A 70 0.79 8.07 -6.74
C GLY A 70 -0.70 7.89 -7.02
N GLU A 71 -1.06 6.87 -7.80
CA GLU A 71 -2.43 6.46 -8.15
C GLU A 71 -2.50 4.99 -8.57
N ILE A 72 -3.72 4.47 -8.67
CA ILE A 72 -3.98 3.15 -9.24
C ILE A 72 -3.80 3.21 -10.75
N ASN A 73 -2.60 2.82 -11.18
CA ASN A 73 -2.33 2.44 -12.56
C ASN A 73 -2.79 0.99 -12.77
N GLN A 74 -3.90 0.79 -13.49
CA GLN A 74 -4.54 -0.53 -13.62
C GLN A 74 -3.66 -1.57 -14.30
N ASP A 75 -2.94 -1.20 -15.36
CA ASP A 75 -2.03 -2.12 -16.06
C ASP A 75 -0.91 -2.58 -15.14
N LYS A 76 -0.29 -1.65 -14.42
CA LYS A 76 0.80 -1.96 -13.48
C LYS A 76 0.31 -2.73 -12.26
N LEU A 77 -0.89 -2.46 -11.79
CA LEU A 77 -1.49 -3.23 -10.71
C LEU A 77 -1.85 -4.66 -11.16
N ALA A 78 -2.37 -4.85 -12.38
CA ALA A 78 -2.61 -6.17 -12.95
C ALA A 78 -1.32 -6.98 -13.10
N GLU A 79 -0.26 -6.38 -13.64
CA GLU A 79 1.08 -6.97 -13.72
C GLU A 79 1.59 -7.35 -12.31
N SER A 80 1.42 -6.47 -11.33
CA SER A 80 1.83 -6.70 -9.94
C SER A 80 1.07 -7.87 -9.29
N PHE A 81 -0.26 -7.93 -9.41
CA PHE A 81 -1.05 -9.06 -8.91
C PHE A 81 -0.61 -10.37 -9.55
N ALA A 82 -0.41 -10.38 -10.87
CA ALA A 82 0.00 -11.59 -11.58
C ALA A 82 1.42 -12.01 -11.20
N LYS A 83 2.35 -11.06 -11.00
CA LYS A 83 3.71 -11.36 -10.56
C LYS A 83 3.75 -11.91 -9.14
N GLN A 84 2.98 -11.32 -8.23
CA GLN A 84 2.99 -11.66 -6.80
C GLN A 84 2.04 -12.81 -6.43
N TYR A 85 1.24 -13.33 -7.38
CA TYR A 85 0.35 -14.46 -7.15
C TYR A 85 1.09 -15.69 -6.61
N ASP A 86 0.60 -16.20 -5.48
CA ASP A 86 1.09 -17.37 -4.77
C ASP A 86 -0.10 -18.29 -4.48
N SER A 87 -0.06 -19.52 -5.01
CA SER A 87 -1.17 -20.46 -4.90
C SER A 87 -1.45 -20.89 -3.46
N ASP A 88 -0.47 -20.75 -2.57
CA ASP A 88 -0.58 -21.20 -1.18
C ASP A 88 -1.23 -20.15 -0.27
N ARG A 89 -1.62 -18.99 -0.83
CA ARG A 89 -2.17 -17.86 -0.07
C ARG A 89 -3.70 -17.82 0.04
N GLY A 90 -4.44 -18.75 -0.55
CA GLY A 90 -5.91 -18.84 -0.36
C GLY A 90 -6.77 -18.28 -1.50
N TYR A 91 -6.17 -17.79 -2.59
CA TYR A 91 -6.88 -17.22 -3.73
C TYR A 91 -8.03 -18.10 -4.27
N GLY A 92 -9.18 -17.45 -4.49
CA GLY A 92 -10.32 -18.06 -5.18
C GLY A 92 -10.00 -18.49 -6.62
N ALA A 93 -10.57 -19.63 -7.05
CA ALA A 93 -10.22 -20.29 -8.32
C ALA A 93 -10.31 -19.39 -9.57
N ALA A 94 -11.33 -18.51 -9.64
CA ALA A 94 -11.49 -17.58 -10.76
C ALA A 94 -10.35 -16.55 -10.82
N THR A 95 -9.97 -16.00 -9.66
CA THR A 95 -8.85 -15.06 -9.55
C THR A 95 -7.53 -15.73 -9.86
N SER A 96 -7.27 -16.93 -9.32
CA SER A 96 -6.09 -17.73 -9.64
C SER A 96 -5.95 -17.99 -11.14
N GLY A 97 -7.04 -18.35 -11.81
CA GLY A 97 -7.08 -18.54 -13.26
C GLY A 97 -6.74 -17.26 -14.02
N LEU A 98 -7.35 -16.14 -13.66
CA LEU A 98 -7.10 -14.83 -14.26
C LEU A 98 -5.63 -14.40 -14.11
N LEU A 99 -5.09 -14.45 -12.88
CA LEU A 99 -3.72 -14.04 -12.61
C LEU A 99 -2.69 -14.91 -13.34
N ALA A 100 -2.96 -16.20 -13.50
CA ALA A 100 -2.14 -17.09 -14.32
C ALA A 100 -2.15 -16.70 -15.81
N GLN A 101 -3.31 -16.30 -16.37
CA GLN A 101 -3.36 -15.81 -17.76
C GLN A 101 -2.57 -14.52 -17.94
N ILE A 102 -2.74 -13.56 -17.02
CA ILE A 102 -1.99 -12.28 -17.05
C ILE A 102 -0.49 -12.53 -16.96
N ARG A 103 -0.06 -13.43 -16.06
CA ARG A 103 1.36 -13.83 -15.93
C ARG A 103 1.92 -14.42 -17.23
N ASN A 104 1.09 -15.09 -18.02
CA ASN A 104 1.43 -15.64 -19.33
C ASN A 104 1.32 -14.62 -20.48
N GLY A 105 1.16 -13.32 -20.17
CA GLY A 105 1.17 -12.22 -21.13
C GLY A 105 -0.19 -11.93 -21.78
N LYS A 106 -1.29 -12.49 -21.25
CA LYS A 106 -2.63 -12.14 -21.72
C LYS A 106 -3.05 -10.77 -21.20
N PRO A 107 -3.67 -9.90 -22.04
CA PRO A 107 -4.17 -8.60 -21.59
C PRO A 107 -5.31 -8.76 -20.58
N TRP A 108 -5.16 -8.22 -19.36
CA TRP A 108 -6.14 -8.40 -18.29
C TRP A 108 -7.54 -7.88 -18.67
N GLN A 109 -7.62 -6.82 -19.49
CA GLN A 109 -8.87 -6.24 -19.96
C GLN A 109 -9.70 -7.22 -20.80
N GLN A 110 -9.04 -8.13 -21.51
CA GLN A 110 -9.72 -9.15 -22.32
C GLN A 110 -10.12 -10.35 -21.49
N GLU A 111 -9.32 -10.72 -20.48
CA GLU A 111 -9.57 -11.90 -19.66
C GLU A 111 -10.66 -11.62 -18.61
N VAL A 112 -10.61 -10.45 -17.94
CA VAL A 112 -11.54 -10.15 -16.83
C VAL A 112 -13.00 -10.09 -17.27
N VAL A 113 -13.27 -9.60 -18.49
CA VAL A 113 -14.63 -9.51 -19.05
C VAL A 113 -15.21 -10.87 -19.44
N THR A 114 -14.42 -11.94 -19.45
CA THR A 114 -14.91 -13.29 -19.73
C THR A 114 -15.34 -14.02 -18.45
N LEU A 115 -14.94 -13.52 -17.28
CA LEU A 115 -15.24 -14.16 -16.00
C LEU A 115 -16.75 -14.24 -15.76
N PHE A 116 -17.20 -15.40 -15.27
CA PHE A 116 -18.60 -15.68 -14.97
C PHE A 116 -19.53 -15.39 -16.16
N ASN A 117 -19.13 -15.84 -17.35
CA ASN A 117 -19.86 -15.63 -18.61
C ASN A 117 -20.16 -14.15 -18.89
N GLY A 118 -19.23 -13.27 -18.53
CA GLY A 118 -19.33 -11.83 -18.72
C GLY A 118 -20.14 -11.07 -17.67
N GLN A 119 -20.62 -11.74 -16.62
CA GLN A 119 -21.27 -11.06 -15.49
C GLN A 119 -20.24 -10.40 -14.55
N GLY A 120 -19.00 -10.91 -14.54
CA GLY A 120 -17.99 -10.49 -13.58
C GLY A 120 -18.15 -11.13 -12.21
N SER A 121 -17.06 -11.14 -11.42
CA SER A 121 -17.09 -11.63 -10.05
C SER A 121 -17.77 -10.63 -9.12
N TYR A 122 -18.81 -11.06 -8.38
CA TYR A 122 -19.38 -10.33 -7.25
C TYR A 122 -18.67 -10.62 -5.91
N GLY A 123 -17.53 -11.32 -5.97
CA GLY A 123 -16.75 -11.71 -4.81
C GLY A 123 -16.28 -10.54 -3.95
N ASN A 124 -15.94 -10.85 -2.70
CA ASN A 124 -15.38 -9.87 -1.75
C ASN A 124 -13.89 -9.53 -2.00
N GLY A 125 -13.22 -10.23 -2.93
CA GLY A 125 -11.78 -10.08 -3.17
C GLY A 125 -11.31 -8.71 -3.66
N ALA A 126 -12.22 -7.86 -4.14
CA ALA A 126 -11.92 -6.44 -4.37
C ALA A 126 -11.96 -5.62 -3.07
N ALA A 127 -12.90 -5.90 -2.19
CA ALA A 127 -13.10 -5.19 -0.93
C ALA A 127 -12.04 -5.54 0.11
N MET A 128 -11.57 -6.79 0.12
CA MET A 128 -10.61 -7.28 1.10
C MET A 128 -9.27 -6.54 1.12
N ARG A 129 -8.87 -5.96 -0.02
CA ARG A 129 -7.55 -5.35 -0.24
C ARG A 129 -7.54 -3.82 -0.32
N VAL A 130 -8.69 -3.16 -0.29
CA VAL A 130 -8.84 -1.78 -0.79
C VAL A 130 -8.73 -0.69 0.28
N ALA A 131 -8.75 -1.03 1.58
CA ALA A 131 -8.62 -0.05 2.66
C ALA A 131 -7.39 0.88 2.50
N PRO A 132 -6.20 0.40 2.07
CA PRO A 132 -5.05 1.27 1.80
C PRO A 132 -5.28 2.33 0.71
N VAL A 133 -6.16 2.07 -0.28
CA VAL A 133 -6.54 3.07 -1.30
C VAL A 133 -7.29 4.23 -0.63
N GLY A 134 -8.25 3.90 0.23
CA GLY A 134 -8.99 4.87 1.03
C GLY A 134 -8.09 5.73 1.90
N ALA A 135 -7.17 5.07 2.61
CA ALA A 135 -6.19 5.75 3.46
C ALA A 135 -5.26 6.69 2.68
N PHE A 136 -4.79 6.26 1.50
CA PHE A 136 -3.91 7.08 0.66
C PHE A 136 -4.62 8.37 0.20
N PHE A 137 -5.85 8.27 -0.29
CA PHE A 137 -6.61 9.39 -0.86
C PHE A 137 -7.54 10.08 0.15
N ALA A 138 -7.35 9.87 1.45
CA ALA A 138 -8.31 10.28 2.48
C ALA A 138 -8.68 11.77 2.50
N GLU A 139 -7.89 12.65 1.86
CA GLU A 139 -8.25 14.06 1.70
C GLU A 139 -9.41 14.32 0.71
N ASP A 140 -9.64 13.42 -0.25
CA ASP A 140 -10.60 13.59 -1.34
C ASP A 140 -11.40 12.28 -1.55
N LEU A 141 -12.65 12.27 -1.06
CA LEU A 141 -13.50 11.08 -1.09
C LEU A 141 -13.99 10.73 -2.52
N ASP A 142 -14.14 11.70 -3.42
CA ASP A 142 -14.50 11.41 -4.81
C ASP A 142 -13.33 10.73 -5.54
N LEU A 143 -12.10 11.14 -5.22
CA LEU A 143 -10.90 10.46 -5.68
C LEU A 143 -10.77 9.06 -5.07
N VAL A 144 -11.11 8.86 -3.79
CA VAL A 144 -11.19 7.52 -3.16
C VAL A 144 -12.12 6.61 -3.95
N VAL A 145 -13.34 7.06 -4.29
CA VAL A 145 -14.29 6.27 -5.10
C VAL A 145 -13.67 5.90 -6.44
N THR A 146 -13.12 6.87 -7.16
CA THR A 146 -12.53 6.66 -8.49
C THR A 146 -11.39 5.65 -8.45
N GLN A 147 -10.51 5.73 -7.45
CA GLN A 147 -9.34 4.86 -7.31
C GLN A 147 -9.73 3.46 -6.81
N ALA A 148 -10.75 3.36 -5.94
CA ALA A 148 -11.31 2.07 -5.51
C ALA A 148 -11.91 1.30 -6.69
N VAL A 149 -12.71 1.97 -7.55
CA VAL A 149 -13.25 1.37 -8.79
C VAL A 149 -12.13 0.83 -9.67
N LYS A 150 -11.12 1.67 -9.99
CA LYS A 150 -9.97 1.25 -10.81
C LYS A 150 -9.28 0.01 -10.24
N SER A 151 -9.13 -0.06 -8.91
CA SER A 151 -8.46 -1.20 -8.24
C SER A 151 -9.29 -2.49 -8.28
N ALA A 152 -10.62 -2.39 -8.33
CA ALA A 152 -11.54 -3.52 -8.34
C ALA A 152 -11.64 -4.16 -9.73
N GLU A 153 -11.84 -3.34 -10.77
CA GLU A 153 -12.14 -3.74 -12.16
C GLU A 153 -11.12 -4.71 -12.77
N ILE A 154 -9.88 -4.72 -12.27
CA ILE A 154 -8.81 -5.63 -12.72
C ILE A 154 -9.19 -7.10 -12.49
N THR A 155 -10.01 -7.37 -11.48
CA THR A 155 -10.38 -8.74 -11.07
C THR A 155 -11.87 -8.95 -10.85
N HIS A 156 -12.61 -7.87 -10.57
CA HIS A 156 -14.01 -7.88 -10.16
C HIS A 156 -14.73 -6.74 -10.89
N THR A 157 -15.44 -7.08 -11.95
CA THR A 157 -16.20 -6.12 -12.77
C THR A 157 -17.68 -6.05 -12.40
N HIS A 158 -18.16 -6.92 -11.50
CA HIS A 158 -19.55 -6.93 -11.09
C HIS A 158 -19.87 -5.70 -10.20
N PRO A 159 -21.01 -5.02 -10.41
CA PRO A 159 -21.37 -3.82 -9.64
C PRO A 159 -21.36 -4.01 -8.11
N GLU A 160 -21.82 -5.15 -7.60
CA GLU A 160 -21.77 -5.45 -6.15
C GLU A 160 -20.34 -5.49 -5.59
N ALA A 161 -19.39 -6.07 -6.32
CA ALA A 161 -18.00 -6.11 -5.86
C ALA A 161 -17.36 -4.72 -5.86
N ILE A 162 -17.69 -3.91 -6.89
CA ILE A 162 -17.25 -2.52 -6.97
C ILE A 162 -17.87 -1.68 -5.84
N ALA A 163 -19.17 -1.83 -5.57
CA ALA A 163 -19.85 -1.15 -4.47
C ALA A 163 -19.24 -1.54 -3.11
N GLY A 164 -18.92 -2.82 -2.91
CA GLY A 164 -18.20 -3.29 -1.73
C GLY A 164 -16.82 -2.65 -1.58
N ALA A 165 -16.04 -2.59 -2.66
CA ALA A 165 -14.72 -1.97 -2.64
C ALA A 165 -14.79 -0.46 -2.34
N ILE A 166 -15.74 0.26 -2.95
CA ILE A 166 -16.00 1.67 -2.65
C ILE A 166 -16.33 1.85 -1.16
N ALA A 167 -17.24 1.03 -0.63
CA ALA A 167 -17.68 1.15 0.76
C ALA A 167 -16.52 0.99 1.75
N VAL A 168 -15.65 0.00 1.54
CA VAL A 168 -14.46 -0.22 2.40
C VAL A 168 -13.44 0.91 2.26
N ALA A 169 -13.14 1.36 1.04
CA ALA A 169 -12.18 2.44 0.81
C ALA A 169 -12.67 3.77 1.44
N VAL A 170 -13.95 4.11 1.26
CA VAL A 170 -14.55 5.31 1.85
C VAL A 170 -14.58 5.21 3.37
N ALA A 171 -14.89 4.04 3.93
CA ALA A 171 -14.85 3.83 5.37
C ALA A 171 -13.45 4.06 5.96
N ALA A 172 -12.39 3.52 5.33
CA ALA A 172 -11.01 3.74 5.77
C ALA A 172 -10.60 5.23 5.70
N ALA A 173 -11.00 5.93 4.63
CA ALA A 173 -10.79 7.36 4.50
C ALA A 173 -11.51 8.16 5.59
N LEU A 174 -12.78 7.85 5.86
CA LEU A 174 -13.58 8.51 6.90
C LEU A 174 -13.04 8.24 8.31
N ALA A 175 -12.60 7.01 8.60
CA ALA A 175 -11.99 6.67 9.89
C ALA A 175 -10.75 7.55 10.17
N TRP A 176 -9.92 7.81 9.15
CA TRP A 176 -8.81 8.76 9.29
C TRP A 176 -9.28 10.21 9.47
N ARG A 177 -10.25 10.66 8.68
CA ARG A 177 -10.75 12.05 8.71
C ARG A 177 -11.43 12.40 10.03
N LEU A 178 -12.06 11.42 10.68
CA LEU A 178 -12.89 11.60 11.87
C LEU A 178 -12.19 11.13 13.15
N LYS A 179 -10.92 10.72 13.09
CA LYS A 179 -10.18 10.15 14.24
C LYS A 179 -10.14 11.05 15.47
N ASP A 180 -10.17 12.37 15.28
CA ASP A 180 -10.16 13.35 16.38
C ASP A 180 -11.55 13.60 16.98
N PHE A 181 -12.63 13.17 16.29
CA PHE A 181 -14.02 13.33 16.69
C PHE A 181 -14.83 12.12 16.22
N LEU A 182 -14.75 11.03 16.98
CA LEU A 182 -15.31 9.75 16.56
C LEU A 182 -16.84 9.80 16.46
N PRO A 183 -17.41 9.43 15.31
CA PRO A 183 -18.85 9.38 15.10
C PRO A 183 -19.46 8.16 15.78
N THR A 184 -20.78 8.19 15.98
CA THR A 184 -21.54 6.97 16.26
C THR A 184 -21.53 6.02 15.05
N GLN A 185 -21.81 4.74 15.27
CA GLN A 185 -22.00 3.74 14.20
C GLN A 185 -22.96 4.24 13.11
N GLN A 186 -24.08 4.83 13.52
CA GLN A 186 -25.11 5.32 12.60
C GLN A 186 -24.61 6.50 11.76
N GLU A 187 -23.92 7.47 12.37
CA GLU A 187 -23.35 8.62 11.67
C GLU A 187 -22.23 8.21 10.71
N PHE A 188 -21.37 7.28 11.12
CA PHE A 188 -20.29 6.75 10.29
C PHE A 188 -20.83 6.06 9.03
N LEU A 189 -21.76 5.11 9.22
CA LEU A 189 -22.32 4.35 8.10
C LEU A 189 -23.20 5.23 7.18
N ASN A 190 -23.86 6.25 7.72
CA ASN A 190 -24.54 7.26 6.90
C ASN A 190 -23.57 8.02 5.99
N GLN A 191 -22.39 8.41 6.50
CA GLN A 191 -21.38 9.08 5.69
C GLN A 191 -20.80 8.16 4.62
N VAL A 192 -20.57 6.88 4.92
CA VAL A 192 -20.14 5.87 3.93
C VAL A 192 -21.17 5.76 2.80
N LEU A 193 -22.45 5.64 3.15
CA LEU A 193 -23.55 5.47 2.19
C LEU A 193 -23.71 6.61 1.17
N LEU A 194 -23.18 7.81 1.44
CA LEU A 194 -23.20 8.93 0.48
C LEU A 194 -22.42 8.63 -0.80
N TYR A 195 -21.45 7.71 -0.74
CA TYR A 195 -20.54 7.41 -1.83
C TYR A 195 -20.77 6.02 -2.44
N VAL A 196 -21.56 5.16 -1.81
CA VAL A 196 -21.79 3.78 -2.27
C VAL A 196 -22.98 3.76 -3.24
N PRO A 197 -22.82 3.23 -4.47
CA PRO A 197 -23.94 3.07 -5.41
C PRO A 197 -25.09 2.23 -4.85
N ASP A 198 -26.31 2.45 -5.35
CA ASP A 198 -27.44 1.61 -5.00
C ASP A 198 -27.24 0.17 -5.49
N SER A 199 -27.30 -0.78 -4.55
CA SER A 199 -27.00 -2.19 -4.75
C SER A 199 -27.49 -3.02 -3.53
N GLU A 200 -27.28 -4.35 -3.54
CA GLU A 200 -27.52 -5.18 -2.35
C GLU A 200 -26.56 -4.80 -1.21
N VAL A 201 -25.28 -4.54 -1.52
CA VAL A 201 -24.28 -4.03 -0.56
C VAL A 201 -24.80 -2.77 0.16
N SER A 202 -25.19 -1.71 -0.56
CA SER A 202 -25.67 -0.47 0.10
C SER A 202 -26.98 -0.69 0.86
N SER A 203 -27.85 -1.59 0.38
CA SER A 203 -29.07 -1.97 1.10
C SER A 203 -28.78 -2.65 2.43
N LYS A 204 -27.78 -3.54 2.49
CA LYS A 204 -27.35 -4.17 3.75
C LYS A 204 -26.52 -3.25 4.63
N ILE A 205 -25.78 -2.28 4.08
CA ILE A 205 -25.15 -1.23 4.89
C ILE A 205 -26.22 -0.36 5.56
N ARG A 206 -27.36 -0.09 4.90
CA ARG A 206 -28.52 0.56 5.52
C ARG A 206 -29.09 -0.28 6.69
N LEU A 207 -29.17 -1.61 6.54
CA LEU A 207 -29.54 -2.49 7.65
C LEU A 207 -28.53 -2.42 8.79
N ALA A 208 -27.22 -2.51 8.50
CA ALA A 208 -26.14 -2.41 9.49
C ALA A 208 -26.20 -1.09 10.27
N ARG A 209 -26.48 0.02 9.59
CA ARG A 209 -26.69 1.33 10.22
C ARG A 209 -27.82 1.32 11.24
N ASP A 210 -28.92 0.62 10.93
CA ASP A 210 -30.14 0.61 11.74
C ASP A 210 -30.13 -0.48 12.83
N LEU A 211 -29.11 -1.36 12.85
CA LEU A 211 -28.94 -2.33 13.93
C LEU A 211 -28.61 -1.63 15.25
N SER A 212 -29.24 -2.10 16.33
CA SER A 212 -28.91 -1.70 17.70
C SER A 212 -27.44 -1.98 18.03
N ALA A 213 -26.76 -1.04 18.70
CA ALA A 213 -25.39 -1.23 19.18
C ALA A 213 -25.22 -2.41 20.16
N ASN A 214 -26.32 -2.90 20.76
CA ASN A 214 -26.31 -4.04 21.69
C ASN A 214 -26.82 -5.34 21.05
N ILE A 215 -27.00 -5.39 19.73
CA ILE A 215 -27.46 -6.62 19.07
C ILE A 215 -26.41 -7.73 19.24
N PRO A 216 -26.83 -8.97 19.57
CA PRO A 216 -25.90 -10.10 19.57
C PRO A 216 -25.29 -10.34 18.19
N VAL A 217 -24.00 -10.65 18.12
CA VAL A 217 -23.27 -10.82 16.85
C VAL A 217 -23.92 -11.85 15.92
N HIS A 218 -24.36 -13.01 16.46
CA HIS A 218 -25.05 -14.02 15.65
C HIS A 218 -26.33 -13.49 14.98
N SER A 219 -27.02 -12.53 15.62
CA SER A 219 -28.21 -11.88 15.08
C SER A 219 -27.84 -10.85 14.01
N ALA A 220 -26.73 -10.13 14.18
CA ALA A 220 -26.20 -9.25 13.13
C ALA A 220 -25.77 -10.06 11.89
N VAL A 221 -25.07 -11.20 12.09
CA VAL A 221 -24.67 -12.12 11.01
C VAL A 221 -25.87 -12.63 10.22
N ALA A 222 -26.98 -12.98 10.89
CA ALA A 222 -28.19 -13.44 10.21
C ALA A 222 -28.79 -12.39 9.24
N VAL A 223 -28.55 -11.11 9.50
CA VAL A 223 -29.05 -9.99 8.68
C VAL A 223 -28.04 -9.54 7.63
N LEU A 224 -26.77 -9.42 8.03
CA LEU A 224 -25.71 -8.79 7.23
C LEU A 224 -24.89 -9.79 6.41
N GLY A 225 -24.88 -11.05 6.82
CA GLY A 225 -23.90 -12.04 6.39
C GLY A 225 -22.66 -12.03 7.29
N ASN A 226 -21.69 -12.87 6.95
CA ASN A 226 -20.36 -12.95 7.58
C ASN A 226 -19.29 -13.41 6.57
N GLY A 227 -19.58 -13.23 5.28
CA GLY A 227 -18.74 -13.63 4.16
C GLY A 227 -18.72 -15.12 3.83
N THR A 228 -19.50 -15.98 4.50
CA THR A 228 -19.58 -17.42 4.15
C THR A 228 -19.92 -17.66 2.66
N LYS A 229 -20.60 -16.71 2.00
CA LYS A 229 -20.89 -16.79 0.55
C LYS A 229 -19.79 -16.24 -0.35
N VAL A 230 -18.68 -15.78 0.22
CA VAL A 230 -17.52 -15.16 -0.46
C VAL A 230 -17.95 -14.04 -1.40
N SER A 231 -18.99 -13.29 -1.03
CA SER A 231 -19.56 -12.21 -1.85
C SER A 231 -19.47 -10.87 -1.13
N ALA A 232 -19.37 -9.79 -1.90
CA ALA A 232 -19.29 -8.45 -1.33
C ALA A 232 -20.51 -8.14 -0.43
N GLN A 233 -21.72 -8.49 -0.88
CA GLN A 233 -22.96 -8.28 -0.14
C GLN A 233 -23.13 -9.17 1.09
N ASP A 234 -22.36 -10.25 1.24
CA ASP A 234 -22.37 -11.11 2.43
C ASP A 234 -21.24 -10.76 3.41
N THR A 235 -20.25 -9.98 2.97
CA THR A 235 -19.01 -9.72 3.71
C THR A 235 -18.92 -8.27 4.20
N VAL A 236 -19.04 -7.31 3.27
CA VAL A 236 -18.74 -5.90 3.50
C VAL A 236 -19.67 -5.27 4.55
N PRO A 237 -21.01 -5.48 4.52
CA PRO A 237 -21.90 -4.87 5.50
C PRO A 237 -21.56 -5.28 6.94
N PHE A 238 -21.20 -6.55 7.17
CA PHE A 238 -20.82 -7.06 8.48
C PHE A 238 -19.46 -6.52 8.95
N ALA A 239 -18.45 -6.50 8.07
CA ALA A 239 -17.15 -5.95 8.41
C ALA A 239 -17.22 -4.44 8.73
N LEU A 240 -18.00 -3.67 7.96
CA LEU A 240 -18.25 -2.25 8.24
C LEU A 240 -19.00 -2.04 9.55
N TRP A 241 -19.99 -2.89 9.85
CA TRP A 241 -20.71 -2.84 11.13
C TRP A 241 -19.78 -3.09 12.33
N CYS A 242 -18.88 -4.07 12.22
CA CYS A 242 -17.88 -4.34 13.27
C CYS A 242 -16.92 -3.16 13.44
N ALA A 243 -16.35 -2.65 12.35
CA ALA A 243 -15.45 -1.51 12.38
C ALA A 243 -16.10 -0.26 12.98
N ALA A 244 -17.32 0.06 12.56
CA ALA A 244 -18.06 1.24 13.01
C ALA A 244 -18.41 1.23 14.50
N GLN A 245 -18.43 0.05 15.15
CA GLN A 245 -18.64 -0.07 16.59
C GLN A 245 -17.38 0.10 17.43
N GLN A 246 -16.20 -0.03 16.83
CA GLN A 246 -14.91 -0.14 17.53
C GLN A 246 -13.84 0.74 16.87
N LEU A 247 -14.23 1.91 16.34
CA LEU A 247 -13.31 2.83 15.67
C LEU A 247 -12.15 3.29 16.56
N ASP A 248 -12.29 3.30 17.88
CA ASP A 248 -11.24 3.63 18.84
C ASP A 248 -10.45 2.43 19.38
N ASN A 249 -10.81 1.20 19.02
CA ASN A 249 -10.24 0.01 19.62
C ASN A 249 -10.04 -1.13 18.63
N TYR A 250 -8.82 -1.19 18.08
CA TYR A 250 -8.41 -2.18 17.08
C TYR A 250 -8.57 -3.63 17.58
N GLU A 251 -8.10 -3.93 18.79
CA GLU A 251 -8.20 -5.29 19.35
C GLU A 251 -9.67 -5.71 19.53
N ALA A 252 -10.51 -4.82 20.09
CA ALA A 252 -11.92 -5.11 20.26
C ALA A 252 -12.65 -5.26 18.92
N ALA A 253 -12.27 -4.49 17.90
CA ALA A 253 -12.80 -4.62 16.54
C ALA A 253 -12.54 -6.01 15.96
N LEU A 254 -11.31 -6.53 16.08
CA LEU A 254 -10.96 -7.85 15.55
C LEU A 254 -11.63 -9.00 16.31
N TRP A 255 -11.71 -8.92 17.65
CA TRP A 255 -12.46 -9.90 18.44
C TRP A 255 -13.96 -9.91 18.11
N LEU A 256 -14.56 -8.73 17.95
CA LEU A 256 -15.95 -8.60 17.52
C LEU A 256 -16.14 -9.23 16.14
N THR A 257 -15.26 -8.91 15.19
CA THR A 257 -15.36 -9.37 13.80
C THR A 257 -15.23 -10.90 13.72
N VAL A 258 -14.20 -11.48 14.32
CA VAL A 258 -13.95 -12.94 14.23
C VAL A 258 -15.05 -13.76 14.91
N SER A 259 -15.73 -13.19 15.91
CA SER A 259 -16.88 -13.83 16.57
C SER A 259 -18.08 -14.04 15.64
N GLY A 260 -18.12 -13.33 14.49
CA GLY A 260 -19.11 -13.53 13.43
C GLY A 260 -18.91 -14.80 12.61
N LEU A 261 -17.76 -15.47 12.74
CA LEU A 261 -17.37 -16.64 11.96
C LEU A 261 -17.42 -16.37 10.44
N GLY A 262 -17.59 -17.42 9.62
CA GLY A 262 -17.63 -17.28 8.17
C GLY A 262 -16.25 -17.08 7.56
N ASP A 263 -16.12 -16.02 6.76
CA ASP A 263 -14.91 -15.63 6.03
C ASP A 263 -14.09 -14.67 6.92
N ARG A 264 -13.38 -15.29 7.87
CA ARG A 264 -12.84 -14.64 9.08
C ARG A 264 -11.62 -13.79 8.78
N ASP A 265 -10.70 -14.29 7.97
CA ASP A 265 -9.57 -13.55 7.41
C ASP A 265 -10.07 -12.32 6.66
N THR A 266 -11.01 -12.47 5.71
CA THR A 266 -11.51 -11.34 4.91
C THR A 266 -12.21 -10.27 5.72
N THR A 267 -13.13 -10.68 6.60
CA THR A 267 -13.87 -9.73 7.43
C THR A 267 -12.93 -8.99 8.40
N CYS A 268 -11.97 -9.70 9.00
CA CYS A 268 -10.97 -9.08 9.89
C CYS A 268 -9.98 -8.20 9.12
N ALA A 269 -9.57 -8.55 7.91
CA ALA A 269 -8.72 -7.73 7.05
C ALA A 269 -9.38 -6.38 6.74
N ILE A 270 -10.66 -6.40 6.35
CA ILE A 270 -11.44 -5.19 6.10
C ILE A 270 -11.58 -4.35 7.37
N ALA A 271 -12.02 -4.96 8.48
CA ALA A 271 -12.24 -4.24 9.74
C ALA A 271 -10.92 -3.63 10.28
N GLY A 272 -9.84 -4.41 10.29
CA GLY A 272 -8.53 -3.97 10.73
C GLY A 272 -7.96 -2.84 9.88
N GLY A 273 -8.09 -2.93 8.55
CA GLY A 273 -7.64 -1.89 7.63
C GLY A 273 -8.35 -0.55 7.81
N ILE A 274 -9.62 -0.58 8.23
CA ILE A 274 -10.42 0.62 8.55
C ILE A 274 -10.07 1.17 9.94
N VAL A 275 -10.11 0.34 10.97
CA VAL A 275 -9.96 0.80 12.37
C VAL A 275 -8.54 1.32 12.65
N ALA A 276 -7.52 0.75 12.00
CA ALA A 276 -6.16 1.27 12.10
C ALA A 276 -6.04 2.74 11.63
N MET A 277 -6.96 3.23 10.80
CA MET A 277 -6.94 4.62 10.35
C MET A 277 -7.37 5.63 11.40
N SER A 278 -8.18 5.21 12.37
CA SER A 278 -8.56 6.03 13.53
C SER A 278 -7.64 5.82 14.73
N THR A 279 -7.17 4.58 14.97
CA THR A 279 -6.31 4.28 16.12
C THR A 279 -4.82 4.55 15.89
N GLY A 280 -4.39 4.65 14.62
CA GLY A 280 -2.97 4.66 14.27
C GLY A 280 -2.31 3.29 14.45
N LEU A 281 -1.02 3.22 14.10
CA LEU A 281 -0.20 2.01 14.24
C LEU A 281 -0.01 1.64 15.72
N GLU A 282 0.04 2.64 16.58
CA GLU A 282 0.11 2.52 18.05
C GLU A 282 -1.11 1.84 18.67
N GLY A 283 -2.25 1.84 17.96
CA GLY A 283 -3.46 1.14 18.39
C GLY A 283 -3.43 -0.37 18.13
N ILE A 284 -2.53 -0.84 17.26
CA ILE A 284 -2.38 -2.27 16.96
C ILE A 284 -1.51 -2.91 18.06
N PRO A 285 -1.97 -4.00 18.72
CA PRO A 285 -1.16 -4.66 19.73
C PRO A 285 0.20 -5.09 19.19
N THR A 286 1.28 -4.67 19.86
CA THR A 286 2.65 -4.93 19.40
C THR A 286 2.95 -6.42 19.27
N ASP A 287 2.39 -7.25 20.15
CA ASP A 287 2.59 -8.71 20.09
C ASP A 287 1.86 -9.34 18.89
N TRP A 288 0.78 -8.73 18.40
CA TRP A 288 0.06 -9.19 17.20
C TRP A 288 0.84 -8.83 15.93
N LEU A 289 1.42 -7.62 15.87
CA LEU A 289 2.35 -7.22 14.81
C LEU A 289 3.56 -8.16 14.72
N LYS A 290 4.08 -8.62 15.86
CA LYS A 290 5.19 -9.59 15.92
C LYS A 290 4.76 -11.01 15.59
N ALA A 291 3.52 -11.39 15.91
CA ALA A 291 2.99 -12.72 15.62
C ALA A 291 2.69 -12.88 14.12
N ARG A 292 2.19 -11.83 13.46
CA ARG A 292 1.95 -11.78 12.02
C ARG A 292 3.27 -11.90 11.24
N GLU A 293 3.25 -12.70 10.18
CA GLU A 293 4.31 -12.76 9.17
C GLU A 293 4.74 -11.34 8.76
N PRO A 294 6.04 -11.04 8.73
CA PRO A 294 6.51 -9.69 8.45
C PRO A 294 6.14 -9.25 7.03
N LEU A 295 5.68 -8.01 6.89
CA LEU A 295 5.51 -7.39 5.57
C LEU A 295 6.88 -7.04 4.97
N PRO A 296 6.96 -6.89 3.63
CA PRO A 296 8.13 -6.32 2.99
C PRO A 296 8.52 -5.00 3.64
N ASN A 297 9.82 -4.81 3.92
CA ASN A 297 10.29 -3.54 4.44
C ASN A 297 10.16 -2.47 3.34
N TRP A 298 9.18 -1.59 3.50
CA TRP A 298 8.92 -0.50 2.56
C TRP A 298 9.89 0.67 2.75
N GLU A 299 10.50 0.81 3.93
CA GLU A 299 11.68 1.66 4.07
C GLU A 299 12.79 1.01 3.25
N ALA A 300 13.02 1.56 2.05
CA ALA A 300 14.07 1.06 1.20
C ALA A 300 15.37 1.18 1.99
N GLU A 301 16.10 0.09 2.15
CA GLU A 301 17.51 0.20 2.48
C GLU A 301 18.10 1.13 1.42
N THR A 302 18.69 2.23 1.86
CA THR A 302 19.25 3.23 0.96
C THR A 302 20.73 3.32 1.18
N ILE A 303 21.45 3.53 0.08
CA ILE A 303 22.87 3.82 0.10
C ILE A 303 23.00 5.32 -0.10
N THR A 304 23.73 5.98 0.82
CA THR A 304 24.09 7.38 0.67
C THR A 304 25.15 7.50 -0.40
N LEU A 305 24.87 8.30 -1.42
CA LEU A 305 25.79 8.61 -2.49
C LEU A 305 26.01 10.11 -2.58
N PHE A 306 27.13 10.46 -3.18
CA PHE A 306 27.56 11.81 -3.40
C PHE A 306 27.83 12.04 -4.89
N ARG A 307 27.72 13.29 -5.32
CA ARG A 307 28.15 13.68 -6.66
C ARG A 307 28.71 15.10 -6.66
N PRO A 308 29.94 15.30 -7.15
CA PRO A 308 30.45 16.63 -7.44
C PRO A 308 29.70 17.22 -8.64
N THR A 309 29.22 18.45 -8.52
CA THR A 309 28.47 19.13 -9.59
C THR A 309 29.01 20.55 -9.83
N GLY A 310 28.83 21.03 -11.06
CA GLY A 310 29.05 22.43 -11.41
C GLY A 310 27.75 23.25 -11.31
N PRO A 311 27.82 24.60 -11.39
CA PRO A 311 26.64 25.45 -11.23
C PRO A 311 25.55 25.23 -12.27
N LYS A 312 25.90 24.86 -13.51
CA LYS A 312 24.92 24.56 -14.57
C LYS A 312 24.11 23.30 -14.27
N GLU A 313 24.78 22.23 -13.82
CA GLU A 313 24.12 20.97 -13.44
C GLU A 313 23.27 21.19 -12.18
N LEU A 314 23.77 21.93 -11.20
CA LEU A 314 23.03 22.26 -9.98
C LEU A 314 21.77 23.10 -10.26
N ALA A 315 21.82 24.03 -11.22
CA ALA A 315 20.64 24.79 -11.63
C ALA A 315 19.53 23.88 -12.18
N LEU A 316 19.88 22.91 -13.01
CA LEU A 316 18.93 21.92 -13.54
C LEU A 316 18.35 21.01 -12.44
N ILE A 317 19.17 20.62 -11.47
CA ILE A 317 18.70 19.89 -10.28
C ILE A 317 17.67 20.73 -9.52
N LYS A 318 17.93 22.02 -9.31
CA LYS A 318 16.97 22.93 -8.66
C LYS A 318 15.68 23.12 -9.45
N GLU A 319 15.76 23.18 -10.77
CA GLU A 319 14.58 23.24 -11.65
C GLU A 319 13.70 21.98 -11.52
N SER A 320 14.30 20.82 -11.23
CA SER A 320 13.57 19.58 -10.91
C SER A 320 12.95 19.55 -9.50
N GLY A 321 13.15 20.61 -8.70
CA GLY A 321 12.78 20.63 -7.28
C GLY A 321 13.68 19.74 -6.42
N ASP A 322 14.98 19.68 -6.76
CA ASP A 322 16.03 18.93 -6.07
C ASP A 322 15.81 17.41 -6.06
N ARG A 323 15.33 16.84 -7.18
CA ARG A 323 14.93 15.42 -7.25
C ARG A 323 15.59 14.61 -8.34
N GLU A 324 16.07 15.26 -9.39
CA GLU A 324 16.55 14.57 -10.56
C GLU A 324 17.89 15.14 -11.03
N PHE A 325 18.81 14.25 -11.39
CA PHE A 325 19.97 14.64 -12.17
C PHE A 325 19.58 14.81 -13.64
N PRO A 326 20.10 15.86 -14.33
CA PRO A 326 19.77 16.09 -15.72
C PRO A 326 20.32 14.97 -16.63
N PRO A 327 19.69 14.73 -17.79
CA PRO A 327 20.19 13.76 -18.78
C PRO A 327 21.67 14.01 -19.13
N ARG A 328 22.43 12.93 -19.33
CA ARG A 328 23.82 13.02 -19.79
C ARG A 328 23.86 13.49 -21.24
N LEU A 329 24.93 14.20 -21.60
CA LEU A 329 25.21 14.53 -22.99
C LEU A 329 25.53 13.25 -23.79
N PRO A 330 25.26 13.19 -25.11
CA PRO A 330 25.46 11.97 -25.91
C PRO A 330 26.87 11.36 -25.81
N GLU A 331 27.89 12.21 -25.63
CA GLU A 331 29.29 11.82 -25.47
C GLU A 331 29.65 11.32 -24.06
N GLN A 332 28.71 11.36 -23.11
CA GLN A 332 28.90 10.97 -21.71
C GLN A 332 28.09 9.69 -21.41
N PRO A 333 28.61 8.50 -21.75
CA PRO A 333 27.85 7.25 -21.72
C PRO A 333 27.51 6.76 -20.30
N ILE A 334 28.16 7.33 -19.27
CA ILE A 334 28.06 6.87 -17.89
C ILE A 334 27.82 8.05 -16.95
N PHE A 335 26.97 7.82 -15.95
CA PHE A 335 26.74 8.65 -14.78
C PHE A 335 27.46 8.04 -13.57
N TYR A 336 28.22 8.87 -12.85
CA TYR A 336 29.15 8.45 -11.79
C TYR A 336 28.73 9.07 -10.45
N PRO A 337 27.92 8.39 -9.64
CA PRO A 337 27.77 8.73 -8.24
C PRO A 337 28.84 8.02 -7.41
N VAL A 338 29.36 8.69 -6.39
CA VAL A 338 30.46 8.20 -5.55
C VAL A 338 29.97 7.86 -4.15
N LEU A 339 30.66 6.94 -3.47
CA LEU A 339 30.24 6.43 -2.16
C LEU A 339 30.78 7.26 -0.98
N ASN A 340 31.78 8.12 -1.22
CA ASN A 340 32.48 8.84 -0.16
C ASN A 340 32.43 10.37 -0.39
N GLU A 341 32.03 11.10 0.64
CA GLU A 341 31.96 12.57 0.62
C GLU A 341 33.33 13.22 0.40
N GLU A 342 34.38 12.65 1.00
CA GLU A 342 35.75 13.14 0.85
C GLU A 342 36.21 13.05 -0.61
N TYR A 343 35.93 11.93 -1.28
CA TYR A 343 36.25 11.77 -2.70
C TYR A 343 35.45 12.75 -3.57
N ALA A 344 34.16 12.94 -3.31
CA ALA A 344 33.35 13.95 -4.00
C ALA A 344 33.91 15.37 -3.79
N SER A 345 34.35 15.69 -2.58
CA SER A 345 34.94 16.97 -2.22
C SER A 345 36.26 17.25 -2.94
N GLN A 346 37.11 16.22 -3.08
CA GLN A 346 38.35 16.32 -3.86
C GLN A 346 38.05 16.68 -5.32
N ILE A 347 37.09 15.99 -5.96
CA ILE A 347 36.71 16.30 -7.35
C ILE A 347 36.14 17.72 -7.44
N ALA A 348 35.20 18.09 -6.56
CA ALA A 348 34.57 19.41 -6.59
C ALA A 348 35.59 20.55 -6.39
N ARG A 349 36.55 20.39 -5.48
CA ARG A 349 37.58 21.41 -5.20
C ARG A 349 38.66 21.46 -6.27
N ASP A 350 39.20 20.31 -6.65
CA ASP A 350 40.44 20.23 -7.42
C ASP A 350 40.18 20.24 -8.93
N TRP A 351 38.95 19.92 -9.37
CA TRP A 351 38.56 19.92 -10.78
C TRP A 351 37.47 20.95 -11.09
N ASN A 352 36.34 20.91 -10.38
CA ASN A 352 35.22 21.82 -10.70
C ASN A 352 35.57 23.26 -10.32
N ALA A 353 36.07 23.53 -9.11
CA ALA A 353 36.42 24.89 -8.69
C ALA A 353 37.71 25.42 -9.36
N ALA A 354 38.49 24.58 -10.02
CA ALA A 354 39.68 24.98 -10.78
C ALA A 354 39.41 25.28 -12.27
N ASN A 355 38.17 25.08 -12.74
CA ASN A 355 37.81 25.24 -14.15
C ASN A 355 37.13 26.61 -14.42
N ALA A 356 37.54 27.31 -15.47
CA ALA A 356 36.91 28.55 -15.89
C ALA A 356 35.44 28.35 -16.36
N ASP A 357 35.11 27.20 -16.93
CA ASP A 357 33.77 26.91 -17.48
C ASP A 357 32.68 26.76 -16.40
N THR A 358 33.09 26.48 -15.16
CA THR A 358 32.23 26.41 -13.97
C THR A 358 32.22 27.73 -13.19
N GLY A 359 32.95 28.75 -13.66
CA GLY A 359 33.14 30.00 -12.94
C GLY A 359 33.96 29.86 -11.66
N TYR A 360 34.87 28.87 -11.61
CA TYR A 360 35.67 28.54 -10.43
C TYR A 360 34.86 28.12 -9.20
N ILE A 361 33.69 27.50 -9.42
CA ILE A 361 32.82 27.01 -8.34
C ILE A 361 32.52 25.51 -8.54
N GLY A 362 32.65 24.74 -7.46
CA GLY A 362 32.25 23.34 -7.39
C GLY A 362 31.36 23.07 -6.19
N TYR A 363 30.40 22.16 -6.33
CA TYR A 363 29.51 21.75 -5.25
C TYR A 363 29.62 20.25 -5.02
N VAL A 364 29.33 19.81 -3.79
CA VAL A 364 29.07 18.39 -3.50
C VAL A 364 27.60 18.24 -3.17
N THR A 365 26.94 17.34 -3.88
CA THR A 365 25.58 16.92 -3.60
C THR A 365 25.56 15.57 -2.89
N ARG A 366 24.61 15.38 -1.96
CA ARG A 366 24.34 14.14 -1.23
C ARG A 366 22.90 13.70 -1.49
N PHE A 367 22.68 12.41 -1.69
CA PHE A 367 21.36 11.85 -1.95
C PHE A 367 21.33 10.38 -1.53
N GLN A 368 20.13 9.86 -1.27
CA GLN A 368 19.90 8.46 -0.94
C GLN A 368 19.34 7.73 -2.16
N VAL A 369 19.83 6.53 -2.45
CA VAL A 369 19.30 5.70 -3.55
C VAL A 369 18.99 4.31 -3.02
N ARG A 370 17.88 3.71 -3.48
CA ARG A 370 17.49 2.37 -3.03
C ARG A 370 18.58 1.33 -3.35
N ALA A 371 18.92 0.51 -2.34
CA ALA A 371 19.98 -0.48 -2.42
C ALA A 371 19.68 -1.60 -3.42
N ASP A 372 18.41 -1.98 -3.59
CA ASP A 372 17.93 -2.99 -4.55
C ASP A 372 18.10 -2.56 -6.01
N PHE A 373 17.97 -1.27 -6.30
CA PHE A 373 18.31 -0.72 -7.60
C PHE A 373 19.83 -0.75 -7.81
N LEU A 374 20.61 -0.33 -6.80
CA LEU A 374 22.07 -0.26 -6.89
C LEU A 374 22.74 -1.64 -6.98
N SER A 375 22.11 -2.70 -6.45
CA SER A 375 22.67 -4.06 -6.47
C SER A 375 22.86 -4.64 -7.88
N ARG A 376 22.25 -4.00 -8.90
CA ARG A 376 22.44 -4.34 -10.33
C ARG A 376 23.80 -3.88 -10.86
N TYR A 377 24.47 -2.96 -10.16
CA TYR A 377 25.73 -2.34 -10.57
C TYR A 377 26.85 -2.72 -9.60
N SER A 378 28.05 -2.95 -10.13
CA SER A 378 29.22 -3.22 -9.30
C SER A 378 29.93 -1.92 -8.90
N ILE A 379 30.30 -1.81 -7.63
CA ILE A 379 31.18 -0.74 -7.14
C ILE A 379 32.55 -0.86 -7.81
N LYS A 380 33.08 0.26 -8.29
CA LYS A 380 34.42 0.38 -8.89
C LYS A 380 35.32 1.19 -7.98
N THR A 381 36.53 0.71 -7.74
CA THR A 381 37.58 1.47 -7.05
C THR A 381 38.56 2.00 -8.10
N VAL A 382 38.59 3.31 -8.32
CA VAL A 382 39.38 3.96 -9.38
C VAL A 382 40.68 4.61 -8.88
N GLY A 383 41.03 4.39 -7.61
CA GLY A 383 42.30 4.81 -7.03
C GLY A 383 42.49 4.23 -5.62
N ALA A 384 42.59 5.09 -4.60
CA ALA A 384 42.64 4.67 -3.21
C ALA A 384 41.31 4.02 -2.78
N SER A 385 41.29 3.41 -1.59
CA SER A 385 40.11 2.74 -1.04
C SER A 385 38.88 3.65 -0.93
N ILE A 386 39.07 4.98 -0.82
CA ILE A 386 37.99 5.96 -0.76
C ILE A 386 37.43 6.34 -2.15
N HIS A 387 38.15 6.04 -3.24
CA HIS A 387 37.75 6.38 -4.62
C HIS A 387 36.80 5.32 -5.19
N GLN A 388 35.66 5.16 -4.53
CA GLN A 388 34.62 4.21 -4.89
C GLN A 388 33.46 4.91 -5.58
N GLU A 389 33.03 4.36 -6.71
CA GLU A 389 31.96 4.90 -7.55
C GLU A 389 31.15 3.81 -8.22
N TYR A 390 29.90 4.14 -8.56
CA TYR A 390 29.10 3.33 -9.48
C TYR A 390 29.24 3.83 -10.90
N TRP A 391 29.13 2.92 -11.86
CA TRP A 391 29.08 3.25 -13.28
C TRP A 391 27.68 2.95 -13.79
N ILE A 392 26.80 3.95 -13.76
CA ILE A 392 25.40 3.83 -14.20
C ILE A 392 25.30 4.24 -15.67
N PRO A 393 24.87 3.37 -16.60
CA PRO A 393 24.66 3.74 -17.99
C PRO A 393 23.73 4.96 -18.13
N ALA A 394 24.03 5.87 -19.04
CA ALA A 394 23.24 7.09 -19.23
C ALA A 394 21.74 6.80 -19.53
N GLN A 395 21.45 5.70 -20.20
CA GLN A 395 20.09 5.25 -20.50
C GLN A 395 19.29 4.81 -19.26
N ASP A 396 19.98 4.44 -18.17
CA ASP A 396 19.36 4.01 -16.91
C ASP A 396 19.14 5.20 -15.97
N LEU A 397 19.68 6.39 -16.28
CA LEU A 397 19.57 7.58 -15.43
C LEU A 397 18.11 7.99 -15.13
N PRO A 398 17.13 7.88 -16.04
CA PRO A 398 15.73 8.08 -15.69
C PRO A 398 15.22 7.11 -14.63
N GLU A 399 15.65 5.84 -14.65
CA GLU A 399 15.32 4.86 -13.60
C GLU A 399 16.06 5.15 -12.30
N PHE A 400 17.33 5.54 -12.39
CA PHE A 400 18.12 5.99 -11.25
C PHE A 400 17.41 7.14 -10.51
N ASN A 401 16.97 8.17 -11.23
CA ASN A 401 16.25 9.32 -10.65
C ASN A 401 14.96 8.90 -9.94
N ARG A 402 14.21 7.92 -10.48
CA ARG A 402 13.03 7.35 -9.81
C ARG A 402 13.36 6.59 -8.52
N ASN A 403 14.62 6.16 -8.35
CA ASN A 403 15.11 5.45 -7.17
C ASN A 403 15.83 6.35 -6.16
N ILE A 404 15.93 7.67 -6.41
CA ILE A 404 16.36 8.63 -5.40
C ILE A 404 15.27 8.77 -4.34
N VAL A 405 15.65 8.59 -3.08
CA VAL A 405 14.79 8.74 -1.91
C VAL A 405 15.09 10.09 -1.25
N GLY A 406 14.06 10.92 -1.08
CA GLY A 406 14.22 12.26 -0.52
C GLY A 406 14.60 13.32 -1.56
N LEU A 407 15.53 14.20 -1.20
CA LEU A 407 16.05 15.31 -2.02
C LEU A 407 17.54 15.15 -2.27
N ILE A 408 18.02 15.79 -3.33
CA ILE A 408 19.44 15.99 -3.62
C ILE A 408 19.88 17.24 -2.86
N GLU A 409 20.70 17.08 -1.84
CA GLU A 409 21.12 18.15 -0.94
C GLU A 409 22.53 18.63 -1.26
N VAL A 410 22.75 19.94 -1.33
CA VAL A 410 24.11 20.49 -1.38
C VAL A 410 24.72 20.43 0.02
N VAL A 411 25.83 19.72 0.18
CA VAL A 411 26.51 19.53 1.47
C VAL A 411 27.85 20.27 1.57
N ALA A 412 28.46 20.62 0.43
CA ALA A 412 29.66 21.44 0.39
C ALA A 412 29.72 22.31 -0.87
N GLU A 413 30.46 23.42 -0.76
CA GLU A 413 30.73 24.37 -1.84
C GLU A 413 32.20 24.79 -1.78
N PHE A 414 32.86 24.85 -2.94
CA PHE A 414 34.26 25.24 -3.10
C PHE A 414 34.37 26.37 -4.13
N ARG A 415 35.19 27.37 -3.83
CA ARG A 415 35.48 28.51 -4.72
C ARG A 415 36.99 28.74 -4.79
N GLN A 416 37.50 29.14 -5.96
CA GLN A 416 38.87 29.63 -6.14
C GLN A 416 38.90 31.11 -6.54
#